data_AF-A0A836RMA8-F1
#
_entry.id   AF-A0A836RMA8-F1
#
_cell.length_a   1.000
_cell.length_b   1.000
_cell.length_c   1.000
_cell.angle_alpha   90.00
_cell.angle_beta   90.00
_cell.angle_gamma   90.00
#
_symmetry.space_group_name_H-M   'P 1'
#
loop_
_entity.id
_entity.type
_entity.pdbx_description
1 polymer ?
#
loop_
_entity_poly.entity_id
_entity_poly.type
_entity_poly.pdbx_seq_one_letter_code
_entity_poly.pdbx_strand_id
1 'polypeptide(L)'
;MPKDLKKLEDLEENRQDLLKKLKMIEEKKSTVTREVYEKVKKDYEGRLEKIVTEMKKLEDAVRAEIDRLLEEKEKIEVDLKGLKMQDEELELRYSLGEYEDEEFKKKKGEIKKAVSGHKDNLE
;
A
#
# COMPACT_ATOMS: atom_id res chain seq x y z
N MET A 1 -6.77 1.77 4.68
CA MET A 1 -7.19 0.64 3.83
C MET A 1 -8.71 0.45 3.72
N PRO A 2 -9.50 0.11 4.76
CA PRO A 2 -10.95 -0.15 4.57
C PRO A 2 -11.75 1.09 4.11
N LYS A 3 -11.33 2.27 4.58
CA LYS A 3 -11.96 3.55 4.21
C LYS A 3 -11.60 4.00 2.80
N ASP A 4 -10.40 3.71 2.35
CA ASP A 4 -9.90 4.10 1.01
C ASP A 4 -10.54 3.24 -0.08
N LEU A 5 -10.75 1.95 0.21
CA LEU A 5 -11.46 1.04 -0.68
C LEU A 5 -12.92 1.48 -0.87
N LYS A 6 -13.61 1.78 0.23
CA LYS A 6 -14.99 2.30 0.18
C LYS A 6 -15.07 3.62 -0.57
N LYS A 7 -14.11 4.54 -0.33
CA LYS A 7 -14.04 5.81 -1.07
C LYS A 7 -13.83 5.58 -2.58
N LEU A 8 -13.02 4.59 -2.97
CA LEU A 8 -12.80 4.24 -4.36
C LEU A 8 -14.06 3.67 -5.02
N GLU A 9 -14.80 2.81 -4.32
CA GLU A 9 -16.10 2.29 -4.76
C GLU A 9 -17.10 3.43 -4.99
N ASP A 10 -17.21 4.35 -4.04
CA ASP A 10 -18.08 5.54 -4.16
C ASP A 10 -17.68 6.41 -5.37
N LEU A 11 -16.38 6.59 -5.62
CA LEU A 11 -15.88 7.35 -6.78
C LEU A 11 -16.17 6.63 -8.10
N GLU A 12 -16.05 5.30 -8.14
CA GLU A 12 -16.36 4.47 -9.30
C GLU A 12 -17.85 4.55 -9.67
N GLU A 13 -18.73 4.43 -8.68
CA GLU A 13 -20.18 4.56 -8.88
C GLU A 13 -20.54 5.94 -9.47
N ASN A 14 -19.99 7.00 -8.86
CA ASN A 14 -20.20 8.38 -9.33
C ASN A 14 -19.64 8.59 -10.75
N ARG A 15 -18.48 8.01 -11.09
CA ARG A 15 -17.91 8.06 -12.44
C ARG A 15 -18.86 7.41 -13.45
N GLN A 16 -19.41 6.24 -13.13
CA GLN A 16 -20.34 5.55 -14.02
C GLN A 16 -21.64 6.33 -14.24
N ASP A 17 -22.18 6.96 -13.19
CA ASP A 17 -23.35 7.84 -13.30
C ASP A 17 -23.07 9.04 -14.22
N LEU A 18 -21.93 9.72 -14.04
CA LEU A 18 -21.56 10.85 -14.91
C LEU A 18 -21.37 10.43 -16.36
N LEU A 19 -20.76 9.26 -16.62
CA LEU A 19 -20.60 8.72 -17.98
C LEU A 19 -21.96 8.43 -18.63
N LYS A 20 -22.91 7.86 -17.89
CA LYS A 20 -24.29 7.65 -18.38
C LYS A 20 -24.94 8.99 -18.74
N LYS A 21 -24.82 9.99 -17.88
CA LYS A 21 -25.38 11.34 -18.12
C LYS A 21 -24.74 12.04 -19.32
N LEU A 22 -23.42 11.94 -19.49
CA LEU A 22 -22.71 12.47 -20.66
C LEU A 22 -23.19 11.82 -21.96
N LYS A 23 -23.42 10.50 -21.95
CA LYS A 23 -24.02 9.81 -23.10
C LYS A 23 -25.41 10.35 -23.43
N MET A 24 -26.26 10.53 -22.42
CA MET A 24 -27.60 11.10 -22.60
C MET A 24 -27.56 12.55 -23.12
N ILE A 25 -26.57 13.35 -22.69
CA ILE A 25 -26.37 14.72 -23.19
C ILE A 25 -26.03 14.68 -24.70
N GLU A 26 -25.18 13.76 -25.13
CA GLU A 26 -24.84 13.60 -26.55
C GLU A 26 -26.05 13.18 -27.39
N GLU A 27 -26.85 12.22 -26.91
CA GLU A 27 -28.08 11.77 -27.57
C GLU A 27 -29.11 12.91 -27.72
N LYS A 28 -29.14 13.85 -26.78
CA LYS A 28 -30.08 14.99 -26.76
C LYS A 28 -29.57 16.24 -27.45
N LYS A 29 -28.39 16.21 -28.08
CA LYS A 29 -27.73 17.38 -28.67
C LYS A 29 -28.60 18.17 -29.66
N SER A 30 -29.44 17.50 -30.44
CA SER A 30 -30.34 18.15 -31.42
C SER A 30 -31.62 18.75 -30.80
N THR A 31 -31.89 18.49 -29.52
CA THR A 31 -33.12 18.92 -28.82
C THR A 31 -32.96 20.25 -28.10
N VAL A 32 -31.74 20.78 -28.02
CA VAL A 32 -31.40 22.02 -27.32
C VAL A 32 -30.52 22.90 -28.20
N THR A 33 -30.37 24.18 -27.85
CA THR A 33 -29.41 25.03 -28.55
C THR A 33 -27.98 24.58 -28.29
N ARG A 34 -27.08 24.90 -29.22
CA ARG A 34 -25.67 24.55 -29.12
C ARG A 34 -25.04 25.05 -27.83
N GLU A 35 -25.34 26.28 -27.44
CA GLU A 35 -24.80 26.95 -26.26
C GLU A 35 -25.22 26.22 -24.97
N VAL A 36 -26.47 25.76 -24.90
CA VAL A 36 -26.98 24.99 -23.75
C VAL A 36 -26.31 23.62 -23.70
N TYR A 37 -26.23 22.91 -24.83
CA TYR A 37 -25.54 21.62 -24.90
C TYR A 37 -24.08 21.73 -24.47
N GLU A 38 -23.32 22.68 -25.02
CA GLU A 38 -21.89 22.87 -24.72
C GLU A 38 -21.68 23.22 -23.24
N LYS A 39 -22.51 24.12 -22.68
CA LYS A 39 -22.43 24.49 -21.26
C LYS A 39 -22.67 23.31 -20.34
N VAL A 40 -23.72 22.53 -20.57
CA VAL A 40 -24.07 21.38 -19.72
C VAL A 40 -23.02 20.28 -19.88
N LYS A 41 -22.62 19.95 -21.11
CA LYS A 41 -21.56 18.97 -21.36
C LYS A 41 -20.28 19.30 -20.61
N LYS A 42 -19.82 20.55 -20.70
CA LYS A 42 -18.60 21.02 -20.03
C LYS A 42 -18.68 20.90 -18.51
N ASP A 43 -19.84 21.16 -17.90
CA ASP A 43 -20.03 20.96 -16.45
C ASP A 43 -19.83 19.50 -16.05
N TYR A 44 -20.48 18.57 -16.78
CA TYR A 44 -20.36 17.14 -16.51
C TYR A 44 -18.95 16.60 -16.77
N GLU A 45 -18.29 17.05 -17.83
CA GLU A 45 -16.89 16.73 -18.13
C GLU A 45 -15.95 17.21 -17.00
N GLY A 46 -16.14 18.44 -16.51
CA GLY A 46 -15.36 18.97 -15.39
C GLY A 46 -15.60 18.23 -14.07
N ARG A 47 -16.82 17.73 -13.82
CA ARG A 47 -17.11 16.86 -12.67
C ARG A 47 -16.45 15.50 -12.81
N LEU A 48 -16.46 14.93 -14.02
CA LEU A 48 -15.80 13.66 -14.31
C LEU A 48 -14.27 13.76 -14.12
N GLU A 49 -13.65 14.85 -14.60
CA GLU A 49 -12.22 15.11 -14.45
C GLU A 49 -11.80 15.17 -12.98
N LYS A 50 -12.62 15.80 -12.12
CA LYS A 50 -12.38 15.83 -10.66
C LYS A 50 -12.38 14.44 -10.05
N ILE A 51 -13.35 13.59 -10.41
CA ILE A 51 -13.41 12.21 -9.92
C ILE A 51 -12.18 11.43 -10.35
N VAL A 52 -11.82 11.50 -11.64
CA VAL A 52 -10.63 10.82 -12.18
C VAL A 52 -9.36 11.28 -11.46
N THR A 53 -9.26 12.58 -11.16
CA THR A 53 -8.12 13.13 -10.40
C THR A 53 -8.05 12.58 -8.98
N GLU A 54 -9.19 12.49 -8.28
CA GLU A 54 -9.24 11.91 -6.93
C GLU A 54 -8.92 10.41 -6.93
N MET A 55 -9.39 9.66 -7.93
CA MET A 55 -9.05 8.24 -8.09
C MET A 55 -7.54 8.05 -8.30
N LYS A 56 -6.91 8.88 -9.14
CA LYS A 56 -5.45 8.84 -9.35
C LYS A 56 -4.66 9.10 -8.07
N LYS A 57 -5.08 10.07 -7.26
CA LYS A 57 -4.43 10.33 -5.96
C LYS A 57 -4.51 9.12 -5.01
N LEU A 58 -5.65 8.42 -5.00
CA LEU A 58 -5.80 7.19 -4.21
C LEU A 58 -4.89 6.08 -4.75
N GLU A 59 -4.81 5.93 -6.07
CA GLU A 59 -3.89 4.99 -6.70
C GLU A 59 -2.43 5.26 -6.33
N ASP A 60 -1.99 6.52 -6.44
CA ASP A 60 -0.63 6.94 -6.10
C ASP A 60 -0.33 6.68 -4.62
N ALA A 61 -1.28 6.95 -3.72
CA ALA A 61 -1.14 6.69 -2.29
C ALA A 61 -1.01 5.19 -1.98
N VAL A 62 -1.81 4.35 -2.65
CA VAL A 62 -1.73 2.88 -2.49
C VAL A 62 -0.40 2.36 -3.01
N ARG A 63 0.08 2.85 -4.16
CA ARG A 63 1.39 2.47 -4.71
C ARG A 63 2.53 2.85 -3.75
N ALA A 64 2.51 4.07 -3.23
CA ALA A 64 3.52 4.52 -2.26
C ALA A 64 3.52 3.65 -0.99
N GLU A 65 2.35 3.23 -0.52
CA GLU A 65 2.24 2.34 0.63
C GLU A 65 2.75 0.93 0.33
N ILE A 66 2.49 0.40 -0.87
CA ILE A 66 3.05 -0.88 -1.31
C ILE A 66 4.58 -0.81 -1.36
N ASP A 67 5.14 0.24 -1.96
CA ASP A 67 6.59 0.42 -2.04
C ASP A 67 7.22 0.50 -0.64
N ARG A 68 6.61 1.27 0.28
CA ARG A 68 7.03 1.35 1.69
C ARG A 68 7.04 -0.02 2.37
N LEU A 69 5.98 -0.80 2.19
CA LEU A 69 5.86 -2.14 2.79
C LEU A 69 6.87 -3.12 2.20
N LEU A 70 7.18 -3.02 0.91
CA LEU A 70 8.21 -3.84 0.27
C LEU A 70 9.61 -3.51 0.80
N GLU A 71 9.94 -2.22 0.96
CA GLU A 71 11.20 -1.80 1.58
C GLU A 71 11.32 -2.25 3.04
N GLU A 72 10.23 -2.16 3.80
CA GLU A 72 10.17 -2.61 5.19
C GLU A 72 10.38 -4.13 5.29
N LYS A 73 9.72 -4.89 4.40
CA LYS A 73 9.91 -6.33 4.29
C LYS A 73 11.37 -6.69 3.95
N GLU A 74 11.98 -6.01 2.99
CA GLU A 74 13.37 -6.28 2.60
C GLU A 74 14.33 -6.04 3.77
N LYS A 75 14.14 -4.96 4.54
CA LYS A 75 14.94 -4.69 5.75
C LYS A 75 14.79 -5.81 6.78
N ILE A 76 13.56 -6.25 7.05
CA ILE A 76 13.30 -7.35 7.98
C ILE A 76 13.97 -8.64 7.50
N GLU A 77 13.93 -8.95 6.20
CA GLU A 77 14.58 -10.14 5.64
C GLU A 77 16.12 -10.08 5.79
N VAL A 78 16.72 -8.92 5.56
CA VAL A 78 18.16 -8.68 5.78
C VAL A 78 18.52 -8.85 7.26
N ASP A 79 17.76 -8.25 8.16
CA ASP A 79 18.00 -8.33 9.60
C ASP A 79 17.87 -9.77 10.11
N LEU A 80 16.83 -10.50 9.68
CA LEU A 80 16.64 -11.92 10.02
C LEU A 80 17.80 -12.79 9.52
N LYS A 81 18.31 -12.52 8.32
CA LYS A 81 19.49 -13.20 7.79
C LYS A 81 20.73 -12.91 8.64
N GLY A 82 20.93 -11.66 9.04
CA GLY A 82 22.02 -11.26 9.95
C GLY A 82 21.94 -11.95 11.31
N LEU A 83 20.75 -11.97 11.93
CA LEU A 83 20.51 -12.66 13.19
C LEU A 83 20.78 -14.16 13.08
N LYS A 84 20.41 -14.79 11.96
CA LYS A 84 20.72 -16.20 11.71
C LYS A 84 22.23 -16.46 11.64
N MET A 85 22.99 -15.61 10.94
CA MET A 85 24.44 -15.73 10.89
C MET A 85 25.08 -15.53 12.27
N GLN A 86 24.61 -14.56 13.05
CA GLN A 86 25.05 -14.36 14.43
C GLN A 86 24.75 -15.57 15.32
N ASP A 87 23.60 -16.21 15.10
CA ASP A 87 23.20 -17.42 15.81
C ASP A 87 24.15 -18.59 15.52
N GLU A 88 24.46 -18.81 14.24
CA GLU A 88 25.39 -19.84 13.76
C GLU A 88 26.83 -19.57 14.27
N GLU A 89 27.28 -18.30 14.24
CA GLU A 89 28.58 -17.91 14.77
C GLU A 89 28.68 -18.14 16.29
N LEU A 90 27.63 -17.77 17.02
CA LEU A 90 27.58 -17.96 18.47
C LEU A 90 27.65 -19.45 18.84
N GLU A 91 26.92 -20.31 18.12
CA GLU A 91 26.99 -21.77 18.30
C GLU A 91 28.39 -22.31 18.02
N LEU A 92 29.03 -21.85 16.94
CA LEU A 92 30.38 -22.28 16.59
C LEU A 92 31.39 -21.89 17.68
N ARG A 93 31.41 -20.62 18.11
CA ARG A 93 32.34 -20.14 19.14
C ARG A 93 32.14 -20.82 20.49
N TYR A 94 30.89 -21.06 20.88
CA TYR A 94 30.58 -21.84 22.07
C TYR A 94 31.13 -23.27 21.95
N SER A 95 30.98 -23.93 20.80
CA SER A 95 31.53 -25.28 20.58
C SER A 95 33.07 -25.32 20.64
N LEU A 96 33.74 -24.19 20.39
CA LEU A 96 35.18 -24.03 20.53
C LEU A 96 35.62 -23.71 21.97
N GLY A 97 34.68 -23.57 22.90
CA GLY A 97 34.95 -23.24 24.30
C GLY A 97 35.25 -21.76 24.56
N GLU A 98 34.92 -20.86 23.63
CA GLU A 98 35.11 -19.41 23.82
C GLU A 98 34.12 -18.80 24.83
N TYR A 99 33.03 -19.50 25.15
CA TYR A 99 31.98 -19.04 26.06
C TYR A 99 31.62 -20.10 27.09
N GLU A 100 31.40 -19.66 28.32
CA GLU A 100 30.75 -20.45 29.36
C GLU A 100 29.23 -20.57 29.08
N ASP A 101 28.60 -21.65 29.57
CA ASP A 101 27.18 -21.97 29.35
C ASP A 101 26.24 -20.78 29.62
N GLU A 102 26.48 -20.04 30.69
CA GLU A 102 25.63 -18.92 31.10
C GLU A 102 25.77 -17.71 30.16
N GLU A 103 26.97 -17.44 29.65
CA GLU A 103 27.20 -16.39 28.66
C GLU A 103 26.55 -16.76 27.32
N PHE A 104 26.71 -18.01 26.89
CA PHE A 104 26.07 -18.53 25.68
C PHE A 104 24.54 -18.44 25.76
N LYS A 105 23.93 -18.93 26.84
CA LYS A 105 22.47 -18.87 27.05
C LYS A 105 21.94 -17.45 26.99
N LYS A 106 22.65 -16.48 27.59
CA LYS A 106 22.26 -15.07 27.58
C LYS A 106 22.24 -14.52 26.14
N LYS A 107 23.35 -14.65 25.41
CA LYS A 107 23.46 -14.17 24.02
C LYS A 107 22.45 -14.85 23.10
N LYS A 108 22.26 -16.17 23.25
CA LYS A 108 21.25 -16.94 22.51
C LYS A 108 19.83 -16.45 22.80
N GLY A 109 19.54 -16.07 24.03
CA GLY A 109 18.28 -15.47 24.44
C GLY A 109 18.02 -14.09 23.80
N GLU A 110 19.07 -13.27 23.67
CA GLU A 110 19.00 -11.96 23.01
C GLU A 110 18.68 -12.10 21.52
N ILE A 111 19.37 -13.01 20.81
CA ILE A 111 19.11 -13.31 19.39
C ILE A 111 17.67 -13.82 19.20
N LYS A 112 17.20 -14.74 20.05
CA LYS A 112 15.82 -15.25 19.98
C LYS A 112 14.77 -14.15 20.16
N LYS A 113 15.00 -13.21 21.08
CA LYS A 113 14.10 -12.05 21.29
C LYS A 113 14.09 -11.12 20.08
N ALA A 114 15.24 -10.88 19.47
CA ALA A 114 15.33 -10.07 18.25
C ALA A 114 14.56 -10.73 17.10
N VAL A 115 14.73 -12.04 16.90
CA VAL A 115 14.00 -12.80 15.87
C VAL A 115 12.48 -12.78 16.11
N SER A 116 12.01 -12.95 17.36
CA SER A 116 10.57 -12.87 17.64
C SER A 116 10.01 -11.47 17.37
N GLY A 117 10.75 -10.41 17.73
CA GLY A 117 10.33 -9.04 17.46
C GLY A 117 10.14 -8.74 15.97
N HIS A 118 10.96 -9.33 15.10
CA HIS A 118 10.77 -9.20 13.64
C HIS A 118 9.61 -10.05 13.09
N LYS A 119 9.28 -11.19 13.73
CA LYS A 119 8.13 -12.03 13.32
C LYS A 119 6.80 -11.37 13.68
N ASP A 120 6.73 -10.74 14.84
CA ASP A 120 5.52 -10.03 15.29
C ASP A 120 5.19 -8.82 14.39
N ASN A 121 6.18 -8.27 13.67
CA ASN A 121 6.00 -7.17 12.71
C ASN A 121 5.58 -7.65 11.29
N LEU A 122 5.60 -8.96 11.04
CA LEU A 122 5.20 -9.57 9.76
C LEU A 122 3.78 -10.18 9.79
N GLU A 123 3.19 -10.35 10.98
CA GLU A 123 1.80 -10.80 11.21
C GLU A 123 0.81 -9.62 11.26
#